data_AF-A0A3A0FPC3-F1
#
_entry.id   AF-A0A3A0FPC3-F1
#
_cell.length_a   1.000
_cell.length_b   1.000
_cell.length_c   1.000
_cell.angle_alpha   90.00
_cell.angle_beta   90.00
_cell.angle_gamma   90.00
#
_symmetry.space_group_name_H-M   'P 1'
#
loop_
_entity.id
_entity.type
_entity.pdbx_description
1 polymer ?
#
loop_
_entity_poly.entity_id
_entity_poly.type
_entity_poly.pdbx_seq_one_letter_code
_entity_poly.pdbx_strand_id
1 'polypeptide(L)'
;MTIKASSLFSIIAIWATMIPAVIVEPDAWWSLFFAGFATLLVGVNAWRRLGVSRLISIAGIWLGTAAAIAESSGAAWISIFAFLATFAVVLSIMRREAVGIGVGIAFAWLVTGAVLVANEGEGAWIAIFAYLTTFALANNRGFHAKGFAAMLWWGLAGAVMLATGGWYWLSIFAFLLSALSVGITQIRIPRGIEWDLWDRDERGEFVR
;
A
#
# COMPACT_ATOMS: atom_id res chain seq x y z
N MET A 1 -12.85 -13.00 11.73
CA MET A 1 -13.19 -12.62 10.34
C MET A 1 -12.79 -13.77 9.43
N THR A 2 -13.69 -14.25 8.57
CA THR A 2 -13.32 -15.30 7.61
C THR A 2 -12.47 -14.71 6.48
N ILE A 3 -11.53 -15.50 6.02
CA ILE A 3 -10.58 -15.21 4.95
C ILE A 3 -11.19 -14.72 3.63
N LYS A 4 -12.39 -15.22 3.30
CA LYS A 4 -13.13 -14.78 2.11
C LYS A 4 -13.70 -13.38 2.31
N ALA A 5 -14.06 -13.04 3.56
CA ALA A 5 -14.59 -11.74 3.91
C ALA A 5 -13.54 -10.64 3.76
N SER A 6 -12.29 -10.84 4.20
CA SER A 6 -11.21 -9.84 4.04
C SER A 6 -10.89 -9.53 2.58
N SER A 7 -10.99 -10.52 1.70
CA SER A 7 -10.82 -10.33 0.24
C SER A 7 -11.97 -9.48 -0.33
N LEU A 8 -13.21 -9.83 0.02
CA LEU A 8 -14.39 -9.06 -0.34
C LEU A 8 -14.31 -7.62 0.19
N PHE A 9 -13.93 -7.43 1.46
CA PHE A 9 -13.76 -6.11 2.06
C PHE A 9 -12.64 -5.30 1.40
N SER A 10 -11.58 -5.96 0.91
CA SER A 10 -10.52 -5.27 0.16
C SER A 10 -11.04 -4.76 -1.18
N ILE A 11 -11.83 -5.57 -1.89
CA ILE A 11 -12.51 -5.16 -3.13
C ILE A 11 -13.46 -4.00 -2.85
N ILE A 12 -14.29 -4.12 -1.81
CA ILE A 12 -15.20 -3.05 -1.40
C ILE A 12 -14.42 -1.78 -1.08
N ALA A 13 -13.30 -1.85 -0.36
CA ALA A 13 -12.49 -0.68 -0.03
C ALA A 13 -11.92 0.01 -1.28
N ILE A 14 -11.47 -0.76 -2.27
CA ILE A 14 -11.00 -0.22 -3.56
C ILE A 14 -12.13 0.57 -4.24
N TRP A 15 -13.30 -0.03 -4.43
CA TRP A 15 -14.39 0.60 -5.16
C TRP A 15 -15.07 1.73 -4.38
N ALA A 16 -15.22 1.58 -3.06
CA ALA A 16 -15.81 2.61 -2.20
C ALA A 16 -14.97 3.89 -2.14
N THR A 17 -13.67 3.81 -2.45
CA THR A 17 -12.78 4.98 -2.51
C THR A 17 -12.64 5.53 -3.93
N MET A 18 -12.53 4.66 -4.94
CA MET A 18 -12.34 5.08 -6.33
C MET A 18 -13.58 5.65 -7.01
N ILE A 19 -14.78 5.12 -6.71
CA ILE A 19 -16.02 5.66 -7.31
C ILE A 19 -16.22 7.13 -6.88
N PRO A 20 -16.17 7.49 -5.58
CA PRO A 20 -16.24 8.90 -5.18
C PRO A 20 -15.13 9.76 -5.77
N ALA A 21 -13.88 9.27 -5.80
CA ALA A 21 -12.75 10.04 -6.32
C ALA A 21 -12.95 10.44 -7.79
N VAL A 22 -13.43 9.52 -8.64
CA VAL A 22 -13.69 9.80 -10.07
C VAL A 22 -14.96 10.62 -10.29
N ILE A 23 -15.93 10.56 -9.36
CA ILE A 23 -17.08 11.48 -9.40
C ILE A 23 -16.62 12.92 -9.14
N VAL A 24 -15.65 13.11 -8.22
CA VAL A 24 -15.08 14.44 -7.91
C VAL A 24 -14.17 14.92 -9.04
N GLU A 25 -13.33 14.03 -9.60
CA GLU A 25 -12.40 14.33 -10.69
C GLU A 25 -12.65 13.40 -11.90
N PRO A 26 -13.58 13.75 -12.81
CA PRO A 26 -13.99 12.88 -13.92
C PRO A 26 -12.87 12.55 -14.92
N ASP A 27 -11.88 13.43 -15.08
CA ASP A 27 -10.77 13.24 -16.02
C ASP A 27 -9.82 12.13 -15.53
N ALA A 28 -9.88 11.78 -14.25
CA ALA A 28 -9.11 10.68 -13.65
C ALA A 28 -9.75 9.30 -13.82
N TRP A 29 -10.67 9.11 -14.78
CA TRP A 29 -11.37 7.83 -15.01
C TRP A 29 -10.44 6.62 -15.20
N TRP A 30 -9.21 6.84 -15.70
CA TRP A 30 -8.17 5.81 -15.79
C TRP A 30 -7.86 5.13 -14.45
N SER A 31 -8.11 5.80 -13.33
CA SER A 31 -7.97 5.23 -11.98
C SER A 31 -8.90 4.03 -11.77
N LEU A 32 -10.07 4.00 -12.43
CA LEU A 32 -10.99 2.84 -12.43
C LEU A 32 -10.39 1.63 -13.16
N PHE A 33 -9.57 1.84 -14.19
CA PHE A 33 -8.87 0.76 -14.88
C PHE A 33 -7.91 0.06 -13.91
N PHE A 34 -7.07 0.83 -13.20
CA PHE A 34 -6.16 0.28 -12.19
C PHE A 34 -6.88 -0.33 -10.98
N ALA A 35 -8.02 0.25 -10.55
CA ALA A 35 -8.90 -0.33 -9.55
C ALA A 35 -9.45 -1.71 -9.99
N GLY A 36 -9.77 -1.84 -11.29
CA GLY A 36 -10.13 -3.10 -11.93
C GLY A 36 -9.01 -4.14 -11.85
N PHE A 37 -7.77 -3.79 -12.22
CA PHE A 37 -6.63 -4.72 -12.08
C PHE A 37 -6.33 -5.09 -10.64
N ALA A 38 -6.45 -4.14 -9.71
CA ALA A 38 -6.29 -4.41 -8.28
C ALA A 38 -7.38 -5.36 -7.77
N THR A 39 -8.62 -5.19 -8.24
CA THR A 39 -9.74 -6.10 -7.93
C THR A 39 -9.48 -7.49 -8.47
N LEU A 40 -9.03 -7.63 -9.72
CA LEU A 40 -8.68 -8.93 -10.31
C LEU A 40 -7.55 -9.61 -9.53
N LEU A 41 -6.52 -8.85 -9.18
CA LEU A 41 -5.40 -9.34 -8.39
C LEU A 41 -5.86 -9.83 -7.00
N VAL A 42 -6.69 -9.05 -6.31
CA VAL A 42 -7.28 -9.43 -5.02
C VAL A 42 -8.21 -10.64 -5.18
N GLY A 43 -9.01 -10.70 -6.24
CA GLY A 43 -9.97 -11.76 -6.54
C GLY A 43 -9.31 -13.10 -6.86
N VAL A 44 -8.30 -13.11 -7.72
CA VAL A 44 -7.49 -14.32 -8.03
C VAL A 44 -6.81 -14.83 -6.76
N ASN A 45 -6.38 -13.93 -5.88
CA ASN A 45 -5.77 -14.28 -4.60
C ASN A 45 -6.79 -14.43 -3.45
N ALA A 46 -8.10 -14.29 -3.68
CA ALA A 46 -9.13 -14.45 -2.64
C ALA A 46 -9.18 -15.89 -2.10
N TRP A 47 -8.80 -16.86 -2.94
CA TRP A 47 -8.55 -18.25 -2.53
C TRP A 47 -7.30 -18.42 -1.65
N ARG A 48 -6.36 -17.47 -1.67
CA ARG A 48 -5.09 -17.49 -0.92
C ARG A 48 -5.15 -16.83 0.46
N ARG A 49 -6.36 -16.60 0.98
CA ARG A 49 -6.56 -16.27 2.38
C ARG A 49 -5.92 -14.94 2.82
N LEU A 50 -6.42 -13.81 2.29
CA LEU A 50 -5.97 -12.45 2.67
C LEU A 50 -6.15 -12.20 4.18
N GLY A 51 -5.05 -11.93 4.89
CA GLY A 51 -5.09 -11.58 6.31
C GLY A 51 -5.56 -10.14 6.56
N VAL A 52 -5.89 -9.83 7.81
CA VAL A 52 -6.29 -8.48 8.26
C VAL A 52 -5.21 -7.45 7.96
N SER A 53 -3.92 -7.81 8.10
CA SER A 53 -2.79 -6.93 7.73
C SER A 53 -2.87 -6.45 6.28
N ARG A 54 -3.17 -7.36 5.33
CA ARG A 54 -3.29 -7.03 3.90
C ARG A 54 -4.52 -6.18 3.61
N LEU A 55 -5.65 -6.46 4.27
CA LEU A 55 -6.86 -5.63 4.14
C LEU A 55 -6.57 -4.19 4.55
N ILE A 56 -5.93 -3.98 5.70
CA ILE A 56 -5.57 -2.65 6.20
C ILE A 56 -4.65 -1.94 5.21
N SER A 57 -3.62 -2.62 4.70
CA SER A 57 -2.73 -2.06 3.67
C SER A 57 -3.49 -1.63 2.42
N ILE A 58 -4.30 -2.52 1.84
CA ILE A 58 -5.03 -2.25 0.60
C ILE A 58 -6.01 -1.10 0.82
N ALA A 59 -6.79 -1.14 1.91
CA ALA A 59 -7.71 -0.06 2.24
C ALA A 59 -6.98 1.29 2.37
N GLY A 60 -5.84 1.35 3.05
CA GLY A 60 -5.06 2.57 3.20
C GLY A 60 -4.43 3.07 1.90
N ILE A 61 -3.92 2.15 1.06
CA ILE A 61 -3.39 2.47 -0.28
C ILE A 61 -4.44 3.18 -1.11
N TRP A 62 -5.63 2.58 -1.22
CA TRP A 62 -6.68 3.10 -2.09
C TRP A 62 -7.38 4.33 -1.50
N LEU A 63 -7.48 4.45 -0.17
CA LEU A 63 -7.98 5.67 0.47
C LEU A 63 -7.02 6.86 0.30
N GLY A 64 -5.71 6.64 0.47
CA GLY A 64 -4.70 7.66 0.20
C GLY A 64 -4.65 8.06 -1.28
N THR A 65 -4.79 7.08 -2.17
CA THR A 65 -4.87 7.30 -3.62
C THR A 65 -6.10 8.10 -4.01
N ALA A 66 -7.27 7.78 -3.44
CA ALA A 66 -8.52 8.50 -3.69
C ALA A 66 -8.42 9.98 -3.30
N ALA A 67 -7.82 10.25 -2.14
CA ALA A 67 -7.53 11.60 -1.72
C ALA A 67 -6.64 12.29 -2.77
N ALA A 68 -5.50 11.70 -3.12
CA ALA A 68 -4.56 12.31 -4.05
C ALA A 68 -5.10 12.53 -5.48
N ILE A 69 -6.04 11.70 -5.94
CA ILE A 69 -6.64 11.80 -7.28
C ILE A 69 -7.57 13.02 -7.38
N ALA A 70 -8.20 13.44 -6.28
CA ALA A 70 -9.16 14.53 -6.29
C ALA A 70 -8.59 15.89 -6.73
N GLU A 71 -7.27 16.01 -6.91
CA GLU A 71 -6.56 17.30 -7.04
C GLU A 71 -5.45 17.31 -8.11
N SER A 72 -5.33 16.38 -9.09
CA SER A 72 -4.10 16.41 -9.92
C SER A 72 -4.05 15.86 -11.35
N SER A 73 -3.11 16.46 -12.11
CA SER A 73 -2.49 16.02 -13.38
C SER A 73 -1.59 14.77 -13.25
N GLY A 74 -1.42 14.24 -12.03
CA GLY A 74 -0.60 13.06 -11.72
C GLY A 74 -1.40 11.79 -11.40
N ALA A 75 -2.74 11.84 -11.47
CA ALA A 75 -3.64 10.75 -11.06
C ALA A 75 -3.31 9.38 -11.68
N ALA A 76 -2.87 9.36 -12.94
CA ALA A 76 -2.44 8.14 -13.63
C ALA A 76 -1.23 7.49 -12.94
N TRP A 77 -0.18 8.27 -12.62
CA TRP A 77 1.01 7.75 -11.95
C TRP A 77 0.70 7.24 -10.55
N ILE A 78 -0.11 7.99 -9.80
CA ILE A 78 -0.51 7.60 -8.45
C ILE A 78 -1.27 6.28 -8.48
N SER A 79 -2.20 6.11 -9.44
CA SER A 79 -2.95 4.87 -9.66
C SER A 79 -2.07 3.69 -10.06
N ILE A 80 -1.07 3.91 -10.93
CA ILE A 80 -0.08 2.88 -11.29
C ILE A 80 0.66 2.41 -10.04
N PHE A 81 1.17 3.34 -9.23
CA PHE A 81 1.90 2.98 -8.01
C PHE A 81 1.00 2.36 -6.94
N ALA A 82 -0.27 2.75 -6.86
CA ALA A 82 -1.26 2.15 -5.97
C ALA A 82 -1.56 0.69 -6.37
N PHE A 83 -1.67 0.43 -7.67
CA PHE A 83 -1.78 -0.90 -8.22
C PHE A 83 -0.51 -1.74 -7.93
N LEU A 84 0.68 -1.21 -8.19
CA LEU A 84 1.95 -1.89 -7.89
C LEU A 84 2.13 -2.14 -6.38
N ALA A 85 1.67 -1.23 -5.52
CA ALA A 85 1.65 -1.40 -4.07
C ALA A 85 0.69 -2.53 -3.66
N THR A 86 -0.49 -2.59 -4.28
CA THR A 86 -1.44 -3.71 -4.10
C THR A 86 -0.80 -5.03 -4.54
N PHE A 87 -0.11 -5.05 -5.67
CA PHE A 87 0.67 -6.20 -6.16
C PHE A 87 1.72 -6.66 -5.15
N ALA A 88 2.50 -5.72 -4.62
CA ALA A 88 3.49 -6.01 -3.59
C ALA A 88 2.82 -6.61 -2.33
N VAL A 89 1.71 -6.05 -1.85
CA VAL A 89 1.00 -6.54 -0.66
C VAL A 89 0.44 -7.95 -0.89
N VAL A 90 -0.25 -8.16 -2.01
CA VAL A 90 -0.95 -9.42 -2.29
C VAL A 90 0.05 -10.57 -2.49
N LEU A 91 1.15 -10.34 -3.21
CA LEU A 91 2.16 -11.36 -3.50
C LEU A 91 3.30 -11.43 -2.48
N SER A 92 3.27 -10.58 -1.45
CA SER A 92 4.31 -10.59 -0.42
C SER A 92 4.29 -11.82 0.47
N ILE A 93 5.43 -12.04 1.12
CA ILE A 93 5.61 -12.95 2.25
C ILE A 93 5.06 -12.41 3.59
N MET A 94 4.27 -11.33 3.58
CA MET A 94 3.73 -10.71 4.79
C MET A 94 2.85 -11.67 5.59
N ARG A 95 3.05 -11.74 6.91
CA ARG A 95 2.22 -12.59 7.79
C ARG A 95 0.83 -11.98 7.98
N ARG A 96 -0.21 -12.81 8.17
CA ARG A 96 -1.61 -12.35 8.33
C ARG A 96 -1.81 -11.48 9.57
N GLU A 97 -1.08 -11.78 10.63
CA GLU A 97 -1.12 -11.11 11.93
C GLU A 97 -0.19 -9.89 12.04
N ALA A 98 0.59 -9.59 10.99
CA ALA A 98 1.51 -8.46 10.95
C ALA A 98 0.77 -7.12 10.77
N VAL A 99 -0.25 -6.86 11.58
CA VAL A 99 -1.13 -5.68 11.52
C VAL A 99 -0.32 -4.39 11.56
N GLY A 100 0.71 -4.31 12.39
CA GLY A 100 1.62 -3.15 12.44
C GLY A 100 2.26 -2.82 11.08
N ILE A 101 2.69 -3.84 10.31
CA ILE A 101 3.18 -3.63 8.94
C ILE A 101 2.06 -3.08 8.06
N GLY A 102 0.87 -3.68 8.18
CA GLY A 102 -0.31 -3.24 7.44
C GLY A 102 -0.68 -1.78 7.68
N VAL A 103 -0.65 -1.36 8.94
CA VAL A 103 -0.89 0.03 9.38
C VAL A 103 0.22 0.95 8.89
N GLY A 104 1.49 0.56 8.95
CA GLY A 104 2.60 1.38 8.42
C GLY A 104 2.48 1.63 6.92
N ILE A 105 2.07 0.62 6.15
CA ILE A 105 1.78 0.76 4.72
C ILE A 105 0.60 1.71 4.50
N ALA A 106 -0.51 1.50 5.21
CA ALA A 106 -1.68 2.36 5.10
C ALA A 106 -1.31 3.82 5.41
N PHE A 107 -0.57 4.05 6.49
CA PHE A 107 -0.18 5.38 6.94
C PHE A 107 0.70 6.12 5.92
N ALA A 108 1.68 5.46 5.30
CA ALA A 108 2.50 6.06 4.25
C ALA A 108 1.66 6.55 3.05
N TRP A 109 0.65 5.77 2.66
CA TRP A 109 -0.27 6.15 1.58
C TRP A 109 -1.26 7.24 1.99
N LEU A 110 -1.75 7.22 3.22
CA LEU A 110 -2.60 8.31 3.73
C LEU A 110 -1.85 9.63 3.82
N VAL A 111 -0.59 9.62 4.25
CA VAL A 111 0.27 10.82 4.23
C VAL A 111 0.48 11.30 2.81
N THR A 112 0.73 10.38 1.87
CA THR A 112 0.84 10.72 0.44
C THR A 112 -0.44 11.41 -0.06
N GLY A 113 -1.61 10.85 0.24
CA GLY A 113 -2.90 11.46 -0.08
C GLY A 113 -3.07 12.85 0.51
N ALA A 114 -2.81 13.00 1.80
CA ALA A 114 -2.94 14.26 2.51
C ALA A 114 -2.00 15.35 1.94
N VAL A 115 -0.74 15.00 1.66
CA VAL A 115 0.24 15.93 1.08
C VAL A 115 -0.20 16.37 -0.31
N LEU A 116 -0.66 15.46 -1.16
CA LEU A 116 -1.06 15.80 -2.52
C LEU A 116 -2.34 16.62 -2.58
N VAL A 117 -3.33 16.31 -1.73
CA VAL A 117 -4.55 17.13 -1.63
C VAL A 117 -4.24 18.53 -1.12
N ALA A 118 -3.40 18.65 -0.10
CA ALA A 118 -3.09 19.95 0.49
C ALA A 118 -2.22 20.84 -0.41
N ASN A 119 -1.59 20.29 -1.45
CA ASN A 119 -0.64 20.98 -2.32
C ASN A 119 -0.99 20.83 -3.81
N GLU A 120 -2.27 20.71 -4.15
CA GLU A 120 -2.76 20.72 -5.55
C GLU A 120 -2.04 19.73 -6.48
N GLY A 121 -1.71 18.55 -5.94
CA GLY A 121 -1.02 17.49 -6.68
C GLY A 121 0.47 17.70 -6.93
N GLU A 122 1.06 18.79 -6.45
CA GLU A 122 2.50 19.01 -6.56
C GLU A 122 3.27 17.89 -5.87
N GLY A 123 4.29 17.37 -6.56
CA GLY A 123 5.10 16.30 -6.02
C GLY A 123 4.46 14.91 -6.09
N ALA A 124 3.51 14.64 -7.01
CA ALA A 124 2.89 13.32 -7.22
C ALA A 124 3.87 12.12 -7.26
N TRP A 125 5.14 12.36 -7.61
CA TRP A 125 6.22 11.37 -7.54
C TRP A 125 6.50 10.82 -6.14
N ILE A 126 6.04 11.44 -5.05
CA ILE A 126 6.12 10.85 -3.70
C ILE A 126 5.42 9.47 -3.63
N ALA A 127 4.45 9.21 -4.52
CA ALA A 127 3.80 7.91 -4.65
C ALA A 127 4.79 6.78 -5.01
N ILE A 128 5.90 7.10 -5.69
CA ILE A 128 7.01 6.16 -5.93
C ILE A 128 7.57 5.68 -4.60
N PHE A 129 7.85 6.60 -3.68
CA PHE A 129 8.45 6.28 -2.38
C PHE A 129 7.45 5.63 -1.42
N ALA A 130 6.17 5.98 -1.53
CA ALA A 130 5.10 5.26 -0.84
C ALA A 130 5.01 3.80 -1.32
N TYR A 131 5.09 3.57 -2.63
CA TYR A 131 5.17 2.22 -3.21
C TYR A 131 6.43 1.47 -2.74
N LEU A 132 7.62 2.08 -2.79
CA LEU A 132 8.86 1.44 -2.35
C LEU A 132 8.83 1.10 -0.86
N THR A 133 8.20 1.96 -0.05
CA THR A 133 7.93 1.68 1.37
C THR A 133 7.01 0.47 1.50
N THR A 134 5.91 0.41 0.75
CA THR A 134 5.02 -0.75 0.72
C THR A 134 5.77 -2.02 0.36
N PHE A 135 6.60 -1.98 -0.69
CA PHE A 135 7.39 -3.13 -1.13
C PHE A 135 8.35 -3.61 -0.05
N ALA A 136 9.10 -2.70 0.58
CA ALA A 136 10.06 -3.02 1.64
C ALA A 136 9.37 -3.61 2.88
N LEU A 137 8.23 -3.05 3.27
CA LEU A 137 7.46 -3.48 4.44
C LEU A 137 6.77 -4.83 4.20
N ALA A 138 6.10 -4.99 3.06
CA ALA A 138 5.37 -6.21 2.75
C ALA A 138 6.32 -7.42 2.61
N ASN A 139 7.54 -7.23 2.09
CA ASN A 139 8.53 -8.29 1.91
C ASN A 139 9.49 -8.47 3.10
N ASN A 140 9.09 -8.01 4.28
CA ASN A 140 9.86 -8.15 5.51
C ASN A 140 9.32 -9.27 6.40
N ARG A 141 10.22 -10.10 6.97
CA ARG A 141 9.86 -11.13 7.97
C ARG A 141 9.87 -10.63 9.43
N GLY A 142 10.41 -9.44 9.68
CA GLY A 142 10.54 -8.87 11.04
C GLY A 142 9.22 -8.37 11.64
N PHE A 143 9.19 -8.34 12.98
CA PHE A 143 8.05 -7.92 13.81
C PHE A 143 7.58 -6.47 13.58
N HIS A 144 6.40 -6.14 14.15
CA HIS A 144 5.66 -4.88 14.10
C HIS A 144 6.47 -3.56 14.13
N ALA A 145 7.69 -3.56 14.67
CA ALA A 145 8.58 -2.41 14.75
C ALA A 145 8.84 -1.72 13.41
N LYS A 146 8.93 -2.43 12.27
CA LYS A 146 9.09 -1.78 10.95
C LYS A 146 7.86 -0.99 10.53
N GLY A 147 6.67 -1.49 10.86
CA GLY A 147 5.42 -0.77 10.62
C GLY A 147 5.34 0.53 11.41
N PHE A 148 5.73 0.49 12.69
CA PHE A 148 5.82 1.69 13.52
C PHE A 148 6.88 2.68 13.02
N ALA A 149 8.05 2.19 12.62
CA ALA A 149 9.09 3.05 12.04
C ALA A 149 8.57 3.75 10.78
N ALA A 150 7.83 3.04 9.92
CA ALA A 150 7.20 3.66 8.76
C ALA A 150 6.21 4.75 9.14
N MET A 151 5.36 4.52 10.14
CA MET A 151 4.46 5.56 10.66
C MET A 151 5.23 6.78 11.17
N LEU A 152 6.30 6.57 11.92
CA LEU A 152 7.10 7.66 12.49
C LEU A 152 7.77 8.48 11.39
N TRP A 153 8.47 7.84 10.46
CA TRP A 153 9.22 8.55 9.42
C TRP A 153 8.32 9.21 8.38
N TRP A 154 7.26 8.53 7.94
CA TRP A 154 6.27 9.16 7.07
C TRP A 154 5.47 10.24 7.79
N GLY A 155 5.22 10.10 9.09
CA GLY A 155 4.52 11.12 9.88
C GLY A 155 5.35 12.39 10.03
N LEU A 156 6.62 12.27 10.39
CA LEU A 156 7.54 13.41 10.49
C LEU A 156 7.74 14.08 9.13
N ALA A 157 8.03 13.30 8.09
CA ALA A 157 8.24 13.83 6.75
C ALA A 157 6.96 14.49 6.21
N GLY A 158 5.80 13.85 6.38
CA GLY A 158 4.51 14.37 5.97
C GLY A 158 4.13 15.66 6.68
N ALA A 159 4.35 15.74 7.99
CA ALA A 159 4.09 16.95 8.77
C ALA A 159 4.93 18.13 8.25
N VAL A 160 6.20 17.91 7.92
CA VAL A 160 7.05 18.96 7.32
C VAL A 160 6.55 19.33 5.93
N MET A 161 6.29 18.34 5.07
CA MET A 161 5.81 18.59 3.70
C MET A 161 4.52 19.43 3.69
N LEU A 162 3.56 19.08 4.56
CA LEU A 162 2.31 19.83 4.75
C LEU A 162 2.53 21.24 5.28
N ALA A 163 3.41 21.40 6.29
CA ALA A 163 3.65 22.71 6.90
C ALA A 163 4.40 23.68 5.97
N THR A 164 5.28 23.17 5.11
CA THR A 164 6.08 23.99 4.19
C THR A 164 5.44 24.20 2.83
N GLY A 165 4.41 23.41 2.49
CA GLY A 165 3.88 23.32 1.13
C GLY A 165 4.93 22.92 0.09
N GLY A 166 5.77 21.94 0.42
CA GLY A 166 6.97 21.65 -0.36
C GLY A 166 7.85 20.56 0.24
N TRP A 167 9.13 20.53 -0.15
CA TRP A 167 10.14 19.62 0.40
C TRP A 167 9.78 18.13 0.24
N TYR A 168 9.08 17.80 -0.87
CA TYR A 168 8.60 16.46 -1.19
C TYR A 168 9.71 15.39 -1.24
N TRP A 169 10.97 15.80 -1.38
CA TRP A 169 12.17 14.94 -1.26
C TRP A 169 12.37 14.32 0.11
N LEU A 170 11.70 14.82 1.15
CA LEU A 170 11.65 14.14 2.44
C LEU A 170 10.99 12.75 2.34
N SER A 171 10.18 12.49 1.31
CA SER A 171 9.65 11.14 1.03
C SER A 171 10.75 10.11 0.75
N ILE A 172 11.89 10.54 0.19
CA ILE A 172 13.08 9.70 -0.02
C ILE A 172 13.63 9.24 1.33
N PHE A 173 13.79 10.19 2.25
CA PHE A 173 14.30 9.90 3.60
C PHE A 173 13.28 9.09 4.41
N ALA A 174 11.98 9.39 4.28
CA ALA A 174 10.93 8.61 4.91
C ALA A 174 11.00 7.15 4.45
N PHE A 175 11.11 6.90 3.15
CA PHE A 175 11.30 5.55 2.60
C PHE A 175 12.58 4.90 3.12
N LEU A 176 13.74 5.56 2.97
CA LEU A 176 15.03 5.00 3.37
C LEU A 176 15.02 4.64 4.85
N LEU A 177 14.59 5.55 5.73
CA LEU A 177 14.56 5.30 7.16
C LEU A 177 13.51 4.24 7.54
N SER A 178 12.36 4.18 6.84
CA SER A 178 11.38 3.08 7.02
C SER A 178 11.97 1.72 6.63
N ALA A 179 12.73 1.65 5.54
CA ALA A 179 13.35 0.41 5.07
C ALA A 179 14.58 0.01 5.92
N LEU A 180 15.38 0.98 6.34
CA LEU A 180 16.68 0.80 7.00
C LEU A 180 16.59 0.64 8.53
N SER A 181 15.59 1.24 9.18
CA SER A 181 15.47 1.31 10.65
C SER A 181 15.53 -0.03 11.38
N VAL A 182 15.26 -1.15 10.70
CA VAL A 182 15.38 -2.51 11.30
C VAL A 182 16.12 -3.48 10.35
N GLY A 183 17.02 -2.97 9.51
CA GLY A 183 17.94 -3.75 8.67
C GLY A 183 17.40 -4.17 7.28
N ILE A 184 18.21 -3.93 6.23
CA ILE A 184 17.96 -4.35 4.84
C ILE A 184 18.05 -5.87 4.67
N THR A 185 18.83 -6.54 5.53
CA THR A 185 19.16 -7.98 5.44
C THR A 185 17.94 -8.90 5.57
N GLN A 186 16.78 -8.37 5.94
CA GLN A 186 15.53 -9.11 6.11
C GLN A 186 14.56 -8.98 4.92
N ILE A 187 14.87 -8.15 3.92
CA ILE A 187 14.07 -8.06 2.69
C ILE A 187 14.38 -9.28 1.84
N ARG A 188 13.38 -10.14 1.62
CA ARG A 188 13.50 -11.27 0.69
C ARG A 188 12.61 -11.04 -0.51
N ILE A 189 13.24 -10.91 -1.67
CA ILE A 189 12.55 -11.04 -2.96
C ILE A 189 12.19 -12.52 -3.12
N PRO A 190 10.93 -12.87 -3.43
CA PRO A 190 10.55 -14.24 -3.74
C PRO A 190 11.46 -14.80 -4.84
N ARG A 191 12.20 -15.89 -4.57
CA ARG A 191 13.25 -16.42 -5.46
C ARG A 191 12.74 -17.40 -6.53
N GLY A 192 11.43 -17.44 -6.70
CA GLY A 192 10.74 -18.17 -7.74
C GLY A 192 9.28 -17.74 -7.70
N ILE A 193 8.53 -18.11 -8.73
CA ILE A 193 7.09 -18.19 -8.53
C ILE A 193 6.87 -19.44 -7.70
N GLU A 194 7.02 -19.31 -6.38
CA GLU A 194 6.50 -20.27 -5.41
C GLU A 194 4.97 -20.17 -5.50
N TRP A 195 4.43 -20.65 -6.64
CA TRP A 195 3.06 -21.06 -6.84
C TRP A 195 2.84 -22.28 -5.95
N ASP A 196 2.91 -22.12 -4.64
CA ASP A 196 2.21 -23.06 -3.79
C ASP A 196 0.74 -22.74 -3.93
N LEU A 197 0.18 -23.31 -5.01
CA LEU A 197 -1.24 -23.55 -5.23
C LEU A 197 -1.77 -24.57 -4.22
N TRP A 198 -0.89 -25.17 -3.41
CA TRP A 198 -1.18 -26.20 -2.43
C TRP A 198 -0.89 -25.65 -1.04
N ASP A 199 -1.98 -25.27 -0.38
CA ASP A 199 -2.21 -25.16 1.06
C ASP A 199 -0.93 -25.30 1.93
N ARG A 200 -0.13 -24.23 2.05
CA ARG A 200 0.86 -24.10 3.12
C ARG A 200 0.27 -23.36 4.31
N ASP A 201 0.52 -23.89 5.49
CA ASP A 201 0.03 -23.39 6.76
C ASP A 201 0.82 -22.16 7.26
N GLU A 202 0.45 -21.65 8.44
CA GLU A 202 0.97 -20.43 9.05
C GLU A 202 2.46 -20.45 9.40
N ARG A 203 3.10 -21.63 9.30
CA ARG A 203 4.52 -21.88 9.56
C ARG A 203 5.33 -22.14 8.28
N GLY A 204 4.67 -22.20 7.13
CA GLY A 204 5.30 -22.57 5.87
C GLY A 204 5.42 -24.08 5.67
N GLU A 205 4.66 -24.88 6.44
CA GLU A 205 4.54 -26.32 6.25
C GLU A 205 3.34 -26.63 5.33
N PHE A 206 3.31 -27.79 4.68
CA PHE A 206 2.14 -28.21 3.91
C PHE A 206 0.99 -28.58 4.86
N VAL A 207 -0.20 -28.04 4.62
CA VAL A 207 -1.45 -28.47 5.28
C VAL A 207 -1.69 -29.91 4.83
N ARG A 208 -1.56 -30.86 5.77
CA ARG A 208 -1.91 -32.27 5.57
C ARG A 208 -3.40 -32.49 5.78
#